data_AF-A0A849HBK4-F1
#
_entry.id   AF-A0A849HBK4-F1
#
_cell.length_a   1.000
_cell.length_b   1.000
_cell.length_c   1.000
_cell.angle_alpha   90.00
_cell.angle_beta   90.00
_cell.angle_gamma   90.00
#
_symmetry.space_group_name_H-M   'P 1'
#
loop_
_entity.id
_entity.type
_entity.pdbx_description
1 polymer ?
#
loop_
_entity_poly.entity_id
_entity_poly.type
_entity_poly.pdbx_seq_one_letter_code
_entity_poly.pdbx_strand_id
1 'polypeptide(L)'
;PHAAQGLLVLSEDVGYIPEGFDRAIADIPNPHGPRNNNQLCARCHVASLTITDASGDFLLESVGHTFEAVSCLDADGLPVFEGSCDVEDRTFATCTGSGCHGSETFARNAYVRNRNRINTLLDELWEDSNRNHVMEATDGGLLPQVIAQGRGGDLDPGNSTMTPAKGALWNGMLAWTGDRTHWSDGEVGGVHFSSHPNSGNGVHNPHLLKALLLASIGEVRSAYGLQ
;
A
#
# COMPACT_ATOMS: atom_id res chain seq x y z
N PRO A 1 10.84 -5.15 15.03
CA PRO A 1 10.35 -6.12 14.01
C PRO A 1 11.02 -5.81 12.66
N HIS A 2 11.60 -6.81 12.00
CA HIS A 2 12.26 -6.62 10.69
C HIS A 2 11.22 -6.78 9.57
N ALA A 3 11.28 -5.88 8.59
CA ALA A 3 10.50 -5.76 7.35
C ALA A 3 9.05 -6.31 7.39
N ALA A 4 8.07 -5.40 7.51
CA ALA A 4 6.64 -5.71 7.35
C ALA A 4 6.30 -6.38 5.99
N GLN A 5 7.23 -6.37 5.04
CA GLN A 5 7.10 -7.04 3.76
C GLN A 5 7.30 -8.56 3.81
N GLY A 6 7.78 -9.17 4.90
CA GLY A 6 7.98 -10.62 4.97
C GLY A 6 6.71 -11.41 4.65
N LEU A 7 5.60 -11.06 5.29
CA LEU A 7 4.28 -11.62 5.00
C LEU A 7 3.80 -11.28 3.57
N LEU A 8 4.12 -10.08 3.08
CA LEU A 8 3.71 -9.58 1.77
C LEU A 8 4.43 -10.26 0.59
N VAL A 9 5.75 -10.48 0.73
CA VAL A 9 6.68 -10.86 -0.35
C VAL A 9 7.10 -12.32 -0.25
N LEU A 10 7.21 -12.88 0.95
CA LEU A 10 7.68 -14.25 1.17
C LEU A 10 6.57 -15.18 1.66
N SER A 11 5.38 -14.65 1.99
CA SER A 11 4.33 -15.40 2.70
C SER A 11 4.85 -16.10 3.95
N GLU A 12 5.86 -15.51 4.58
CA GLU A 12 6.41 -16.00 5.83
C GLU A 12 5.65 -15.40 7.01
N ASP A 13 5.72 -16.07 8.16
CA ASP A 13 5.14 -15.63 9.44
C ASP A 13 5.96 -14.49 10.07
N VAL A 14 6.34 -13.52 9.25
CA VAL A 14 7.23 -12.42 9.59
C VAL A 14 6.44 -11.12 9.45
N GLY A 15 6.12 -10.52 10.59
CA GLY A 15 5.29 -9.32 10.69
C GLY A 15 4.38 -9.38 11.90
N TYR A 16 3.43 -8.45 11.99
CA TYR A 16 2.35 -8.51 12.97
C TYR A 16 1.11 -9.15 12.36
N ILE A 17 0.62 -10.23 12.98
CA ILE A 17 -0.58 -10.94 12.54
C ILE A 17 -1.60 -10.82 13.67
N PRO A 18 -2.69 -10.05 13.48
CA PRO A 18 -3.72 -9.88 14.51
C PRO A 18 -4.36 -11.19 14.93
N GLU A 19 -4.81 -11.27 16.18
CA GLU A 19 -5.59 -12.39 16.68
C GLU A 19 -6.87 -12.58 15.84
N GLY A 20 -7.18 -13.82 15.48
CA GLY A 20 -8.33 -14.14 14.64
C GLY A 20 -8.14 -13.83 13.15
N PHE A 21 -6.94 -13.44 12.71
CA PHE A 21 -6.62 -13.37 11.29
C PHE A 21 -6.67 -14.77 10.67
N ASP A 22 -7.77 -15.06 9.95
CA ASP A 22 -7.92 -16.31 9.23
C ASP A 22 -7.00 -16.31 8.01
N ARG A 23 -5.98 -17.16 8.10
CA ARG A 23 -4.98 -17.38 7.07
C ARG A 23 -5.51 -18.33 6.02
N ALA A 24 -6.64 -18.05 5.40
CA ALA A 24 -7.00 -18.62 4.10
C ALA A 24 -6.02 -18.15 2.99
N ILE A 25 -4.72 -18.12 3.28
CA ILE A 25 -3.56 -17.85 2.43
C ILE A 25 -3.47 -18.91 1.32
N ALA A 26 -4.07 -20.09 1.49
CA ALA A 26 -4.23 -21.06 0.41
C ALA A 26 -5.08 -20.50 -0.76
N ASP A 27 -5.98 -19.55 -0.48
CA ASP A 27 -6.87 -18.91 -1.46
C ASP A 27 -6.43 -17.48 -1.83
N ILE A 28 -5.52 -16.88 -1.06
CA ILE A 28 -4.87 -15.61 -1.39
C ILE A 28 -3.69 -15.94 -2.31
N PRO A 29 -3.68 -15.49 -3.58
CA PRO A 29 -2.54 -15.74 -4.47
C PRO A 29 -1.23 -15.37 -3.78
N ASN A 30 -0.28 -16.32 -3.79
CA ASN A 30 1.06 -16.15 -3.24
C ASN A 30 1.68 -14.81 -3.72
N PRO A 31 2.57 -14.17 -2.95
CA PRO A 31 3.41 -13.05 -3.36
C PRO A 31 4.04 -13.15 -4.77
N HIS A 32 4.21 -14.37 -5.27
CA HIS A 32 4.63 -14.70 -6.63
C HIS A 32 3.49 -14.67 -7.66
N GLY A 33 2.40 -14.01 -7.30
CA GLY A 33 1.21 -13.81 -8.08
C GLY A 33 0.37 -15.08 -8.29
N PRO A 34 -0.81 -14.90 -8.89
CA PRO A 34 -1.64 -16.01 -9.34
C PRO A 34 -0.91 -16.88 -10.38
N ARG A 35 -1.39 -18.11 -10.65
CA ARG A 35 -0.79 -19.01 -11.67
C ARG A 35 -0.63 -18.41 -13.07
N ASN A 36 -1.31 -17.30 -13.35
CA ASN A 36 -1.16 -16.57 -14.61
C ASN A 36 -0.04 -15.52 -14.56
N ASN A 37 0.57 -15.20 -13.41
CA ASN A 37 1.70 -14.28 -13.25
C ASN A 37 3.08 -14.97 -13.28
N ASN A 38 3.36 -15.71 -14.34
CA ASN A 38 4.58 -16.54 -14.44
C ASN A 38 5.91 -15.76 -14.43
N GLN A 39 5.87 -14.45 -14.64
CA GLN A 39 7.05 -13.57 -14.68
C GLN A 39 7.18 -12.69 -13.43
N LEU A 40 6.35 -12.93 -12.39
CA LEU A 40 6.43 -12.25 -11.10
C LEU A 40 6.46 -10.72 -11.25
N CYS A 41 7.42 -10.05 -10.63
CA CYS A 41 7.63 -8.61 -10.71
C CYS A 41 7.87 -8.15 -12.15
N ALA A 42 8.60 -8.92 -12.95
CA ALA A 42 8.98 -8.51 -14.32
C ALA A 42 7.76 -8.37 -15.23
N ARG A 43 6.66 -9.07 -14.95
CA ARG A 43 5.42 -8.97 -15.73
C ARG A 43 4.80 -7.58 -15.70
N CYS A 44 4.95 -6.86 -14.59
CA CYS A 44 4.42 -5.50 -14.42
C CYS A 44 5.49 -4.43 -14.60
N HIS A 45 6.71 -4.69 -14.10
CA HIS A 45 7.78 -3.69 -14.01
C HIS A 45 8.73 -3.66 -15.22
N VAL A 46 8.76 -4.71 -16.04
CA VAL A 46 9.68 -4.85 -17.19
C VAL A 46 8.90 -5.14 -18.48
N ALA A 47 7.66 -4.66 -18.56
CA ALA A 47 6.85 -4.78 -19.77
C ALA A 47 7.32 -3.78 -20.83
N SER A 48 7.35 -4.22 -22.09
CA SER A 48 7.75 -3.37 -23.20
C SER A 48 6.60 -2.49 -23.71
N LEU A 49 6.92 -1.26 -24.09
CA LEU A 49 6.00 -0.28 -24.66
C LEU A 49 6.68 0.42 -25.84
N THR A 50 6.11 0.24 -27.03
CA THR A 50 6.48 1.03 -28.21
C THR A 50 5.84 2.41 -28.11
N ILE A 51 6.65 3.45 -28.28
CA ILE A 51 6.25 4.85 -28.20
C ILE A 51 6.45 5.48 -29.57
N THR A 52 5.42 6.15 -30.06
CA THR A 52 5.40 6.86 -31.35
C THR A 52 5.04 8.32 -31.13
N ASP A 53 5.55 9.21 -32.00
CA ASP A 53 5.20 10.63 -31.97
C ASP A 53 3.75 10.88 -32.46
N ALA A 54 3.34 12.15 -32.47
CA ALA A 54 2.02 12.56 -32.95
C ALA A 54 1.76 12.25 -34.44
N SER A 55 2.81 12.04 -35.23
CA SER A 55 2.74 11.64 -36.64
C SER A 55 2.67 10.11 -36.82
N GLY A 56 2.88 9.35 -35.75
CA GLY A 56 2.96 7.89 -35.74
C GLY A 56 4.37 7.35 -36.01
N ASP A 57 5.39 8.22 -36.06
CA ASP A 57 6.78 7.80 -36.26
C ASP A 57 7.34 7.22 -34.96
N PHE A 58 8.15 6.17 -35.08
CA PHE A 58 8.78 5.51 -33.93
C PHE A 58 9.70 6.47 -33.17
N LEU A 59 9.53 6.54 -31.84
CA LEU A 59 10.41 7.27 -30.94
C LEU A 59 11.29 6.34 -30.11
N LEU A 60 10.67 5.39 -29.40
CA LEU A 60 11.37 4.54 -28.44
C LEU A 60 10.65 3.21 -28.25
N GLU A 61 11.42 2.14 -28.04
CA GLU A 61 10.94 0.92 -27.41
C GLU A 61 11.35 0.97 -25.93
N SER A 62 10.42 1.30 -25.06
CA SER A 62 10.65 1.22 -23.62
C SER A 62 10.63 -0.24 -23.21
N VAL A 63 11.67 -0.72 -22.56
CA VAL A 63 11.77 -2.12 -22.07
C VAL A 63 11.68 -2.20 -20.54
N GLY A 64 11.18 -1.15 -19.89
CA GLY A 64 10.95 -1.12 -18.45
C GLY A 64 12.20 -0.92 -17.59
N HIS A 65 13.26 -0.29 -18.10
CA HIS A 65 14.45 0.03 -17.29
C HIS A 65 14.19 1.00 -16.13
N THR A 66 13.07 1.73 -16.13
CA THR A 66 12.63 2.55 -15.00
C THR A 66 12.12 1.70 -13.83
N PHE A 67 11.78 0.43 -14.07
CA PHE A 67 11.09 -0.46 -13.12
C PHE A 67 9.76 0.11 -12.59
N GLU A 68 9.20 1.14 -13.22
CA GLU A 68 7.91 1.69 -12.86
C GLU A 68 6.80 0.98 -13.62
N ALA A 69 5.87 0.36 -12.90
CA ALA A 69 4.75 -0.35 -13.52
C ALA A 69 3.72 0.62 -14.14
N VAL A 70 3.55 1.81 -13.56
CA VAL A 70 2.56 2.82 -13.97
C VAL A 70 3.20 4.21 -14.00
N SER A 71 4.07 4.42 -14.99
CA SER A 71 4.81 5.68 -15.15
C SER A 71 3.92 6.85 -15.53
N CYS A 72 4.34 8.03 -15.12
CA CYS A 72 3.95 9.28 -15.75
C CYS A 72 4.58 9.36 -17.14
N LEU A 73 3.89 9.98 -18.09
CA LEU A 73 4.43 10.23 -19.42
C LEU A 73 4.71 11.72 -19.61
N ASP A 74 5.75 12.06 -20.36
CA ASP A 74 5.99 13.42 -20.83
C ASP A 74 5.14 13.76 -22.06
N ALA A 75 5.37 14.95 -22.64
CA ALA A 75 4.62 15.42 -23.81
C ALA A 75 4.81 14.56 -25.07
N ASP A 76 5.91 13.80 -25.16
CA ASP A 76 6.22 12.91 -26.27
C ASP A 76 5.77 11.45 -25.97
N GLY A 77 5.13 11.22 -24.82
CA GLY A 77 4.65 9.91 -24.40
C GLY A 77 5.74 9.04 -23.76
N LEU A 78 6.89 9.61 -23.39
CA LEU A 78 8.00 8.88 -22.78
C LEU A 78 7.83 8.76 -21.26
N PRO A 79 8.09 7.58 -20.67
CA PRO A 79 8.10 7.41 -19.22
C PRO A 79 9.06 8.37 -18.51
N VAL A 80 8.54 9.13 -17.56
CA VAL A 80 9.31 10.02 -16.69
C VAL A 80 9.69 9.27 -15.42
N PHE A 81 11.00 9.03 -15.23
CA PHE A 81 11.52 8.40 -14.02
C PHE A 81 11.20 9.25 -12.78
N GLU A 82 10.65 8.61 -11.74
CA GLU A 82 10.19 9.26 -10.50
C GLU A 82 9.20 10.41 -10.77
N GLY A 83 8.43 10.30 -11.85
CA GLY A 83 7.43 11.27 -12.22
C GLY A 83 6.30 11.37 -11.18
N SER A 84 6.00 12.60 -10.78
CA SER A 84 4.81 12.93 -10.00
C SER A 84 3.75 13.49 -10.95
N CYS A 85 2.67 12.72 -11.13
CA CYS A 85 1.50 13.09 -11.91
C CYS A 85 0.26 12.41 -11.34
N ASP A 86 -0.90 12.95 -11.72
CA ASP A 86 -2.20 12.39 -11.38
C ASP A 86 -2.39 11.00 -12.01
N VAL A 87 -3.29 10.20 -11.45
CA VAL A 87 -3.51 8.80 -11.89
C VAL A 87 -4.04 8.75 -13.32
N GLU A 88 -4.75 9.80 -13.71
CA GLU A 88 -5.29 10.03 -15.04
C GLU A 88 -4.17 10.17 -16.10
N ASP A 89 -3.03 10.76 -15.70
CA ASP A 89 -1.86 11.00 -16.56
C ASP A 89 -0.89 9.81 -16.60
N ARG A 90 -1.12 8.79 -15.76
CA ARG A 90 -0.32 7.56 -15.76
C ARG A 90 -0.76 6.62 -16.87
N THR A 91 0.22 5.98 -17.49
CA THR A 91 -0.04 4.84 -18.38
C THR A 91 -0.23 3.55 -17.57
N PHE A 92 -1.20 2.76 -17.98
CA PHE A 92 -1.44 1.39 -17.51
C PHE A 92 -1.17 0.38 -18.62
N ALA A 93 -0.40 0.78 -19.65
CA ALA A 93 -0.13 -0.05 -20.82
C ALA A 93 0.52 -1.37 -20.43
N THR A 94 1.41 -1.39 -19.44
CA THR A 94 2.03 -2.61 -18.88
C THR A 94 1.00 -3.61 -18.33
N CYS A 95 -0.07 -3.11 -17.70
CA CYS A 95 -1.15 -3.93 -17.13
C CYS A 95 -2.00 -4.60 -18.23
N THR A 96 -2.08 -3.94 -19.39
CA THR A 96 -2.77 -4.48 -20.58
C THR A 96 -1.84 -5.39 -21.39
N GLY A 97 -0.61 -4.94 -21.66
CA GLY A 97 0.41 -5.68 -22.42
C GLY A 97 0.85 -6.98 -21.74
N SER A 98 0.79 -7.04 -20.41
CA SER A 98 0.97 -8.28 -19.66
C SER A 98 -0.18 -9.29 -19.84
N GLY A 99 -1.35 -8.85 -20.32
CA GLY A 99 -2.55 -9.66 -20.47
C GLY A 99 -3.35 -9.87 -19.18
N CYS A 100 -3.07 -9.11 -18.12
CA CYS A 100 -3.84 -9.17 -16.86
C CYS A 100 -5.18 -8.42 -16.97
N HIS A 101 -5.21 -7.33 -17.73
CA HIS A 101 -6.37 -6.46 -17.89
C HIS A 101 -6.71 -6.30 -19.38
N GLY A 102 -8.00 -6.21 -19.70
CA GLY A 102 -8.45 -6.06 -21.09
C GLY A 102 -8.25 -4.65 -21.68
N SER A 103 -7.99 -3.65 -20.84
CA SER A 103 -7.69 -2.28 -21.26
C SER A 103 -7.04 -1.46 -20.13
N GLU A 104 -6.35 -0.39 -20.50
CA GLU A 104 -5.76 0.56 -19.53
C GLU A 104 -6.84 1.20 -18.64
N THR A 105 -8.00 1.52 -19.21
CA THR A 105 -9.12 2.08 -18.44
C THR A 105 -9.61 1.09 -17.37
N PHE A 106 -9.70 -0.20 -17.71
CA PHE A 106 -10.10 -1.22 -16.74
C PHE A 106 -9.04 -1.40 -15.64
N ALA A 107 -7.75 -1.40 -16.01
CA ALA A 107 -6.63 -1.47 -15.07
C ALA A 107 -6.61 -0.26 -14.12
N ARG A 108 -6.71 0.96 -14.64
CA ARG A 108 -6.77 2.22 -13.87
C ARG A 108 -7.93 2.19 -12.89
N ASN A 109 -9.13 1.82 -13.35
CA ASN A 109 -10.31 1.74 -12.49
C ASN A 109 -10.14 0.69 -11.38
N ALA A 110 -9.47 -0.43 -11.64
CA ALA A 110 -9.17 -1.43 -10.61
C ALA A 110 -8.17 -0.89 -9.58
N TYR A 111 -7.12 -0.20 -10.02
CA TYR A 111 -6.14 0.48 -9.18
C TYR A 111 -6.82 1.49 -8.24
N VAL A 112 -7.59 2.43 -8.80
CA VAL A 112 -8.26 3.49 -8.02
C VAL A 112 -9.22 2.89 -6.99
N ARG A 113 -10.06 1.91 -7.38
CA ARG A 113 -10.98 1.25 -6.43
C ARG A 113 -10.23 0.58 -5.28
N ASN A 114 -9.13 -0.09 -5.59
CA ASN A 114 -8.35 -0.78 -4.57
C ASN A 114 -7.65 0.20 -3.63
N ARG A 115 -7.01 1.23 -4.17
CA ARG A 115 -6.37 2.30 -3.40
C ARG A 115 -7.39 2.99 -2.48
N ASN A 116 -8.55 3.37 -3.00
CA ASN A 116 -9.61 3.99 -2.21
C ASN A 116 -10.07 3.09 -1.05
N ARG A 117 -10.22 1.78 -1.30
CA ARG A 117 -10.60 0.84 -0.23
C ARG A 117 -9.52 0.75 0.85
N ILE A 118 -8.25 0.72 0.47
CA ILE A 118 -7.14 0.69 1.43
C ILE A 118 -7.10 2.01 2.21
N ASN A 119 -7.23 3.17 1.55
CA ASN A 119 -7.27 4.47 2.21
C ASN A 119 -8.40 4.55 3.24
N THR A 120 -9.61 4.07 2.92
CA THR A 120 -10.71 4.02 3.89
C THR A 120 -10.35 3.19 5.13
N LEU A 121 -9.66 2.06 4.97
CA LEU A 121 -9.25 1.22 6.10
C LEU A 121 -8.09 1.86 6.89
N LEU A 122 -7.18 2.57 6.21
CA LEU A 122 -6.13 3.35 6.86
C LEU A 122 -6.74 4.50 7.68
N ASP A 123 -7.72 5.21 7.14
CA ASP A 123 -8.42 6.31 7.84
C ASP A 123 -9.22 5.79 9.05
N GLU A 124 -9.76 4.58 8.98
CA GLU A 124 -10.41 3.93 10.13
C GLU A 124 -9.41 3.66 11.27
N LEU A 125 -8.12 3.44 10.96
CA LEU A 125 -7.07 3.34 11.97
C LEU A 125 -6.54 4.71 12.40
N TRP A 126 -6.21 5.59 11.45
CA TRP A 126 -5.72 6.94 11.70
C TRP A 126 -5.90 7.86 10.49
N GLU A 127 -6.75 8.86 10.68
CA GLU A 127 -6.94 10.03 9.83
C GLU A 127 -6.28 11.25 10.50
N ASP A 128 -5.13 11.66 9.96
CA ASP A 128 -4.41 12.87 10.38
C ASP A 128 -5.23 14.11 10.00
N SER A 129 -5.95 14.64 10.98
CA SER A 129 -7.01 15.63 10.75
C SER A 129 -6.46 17.04 10.53
N ASN A 130 -5.29 17.32 11.11
CA ASN A 130 -4.62 18.63 11.02
C ASN A 130 -3.43 18.62 10.05
N ARG A 131 -3.09 17.47 9.47
CA ARG A 131 -2.03 17.25 8.47
C ARG A 131 -0.63 17.55 9.02
N ASN A 132 -0.40 17.33 10.31
CA ASN A 132 0.90 17.54 10.95
C ASN A 132 1.76 16.26 11.00
N HIS A 133 1.24 15.12 10.51
CA HIS A 133 1.85 13.79 10.57
C HIS A 133 2.12 13.28 12.01
N VAL A 134 1.46 13.85 13.01
CA VAL A 134 1.57 13.46 14.42
C VAL A 134 0.24 12.84 14.83
N MET A 135 0.27 11.56 15.18
CA MET A 135 -0.90 10.86 15.70
C MET A 135 -1.21 11.35 17.11
N GLU A 136 -2.34 12.04 17.25
CA GLU A 136 -2.78 12.64 18.50
C GLU A 136 -4.26 12.36 18.79
N ALA A 137 -4.69 12.57 20.03
CA ALA A 137 -6.07 12.29 20.45
C ALA A 137 -7.14 13.14 19.74
N THR A 138 -6.74 14.20 19.02
CA THR A 138 -7.63 15.06 18.25
C THR A 138 -7.84 14.58 16.81
N ASP A 139 -7.07 13.59 16.36
CA ASP A 139 -7.22 12.97 15.05
C ASP A 139 -8.41 12.00 14.98
N GLY A 140 -8.77 11.63 13.74
CA GLY A 140 -9.78 10.62 13.45
C GLY A 140 -9.22 9.19 13.45
N GLY A 141 -10.09 8.21 13.68
CA GLY A 141 -9.73 6.79 13.63
C GLY A 141 -9.54 6.13 15.00
N LEU A 142 -9.23 4.85 15.00
CA LEU A 142 -9.15 4.02 16.21
C LEU A 142 -7.89 4.27 17.03
N LEU A 143 -6.73 4.49 16.41
CA LEU A 143 -5.47 4.68 17.13
C LEU A 143 -5.45 6.01 17.91
N PRO A 144 -5.94 7.14 17.37
CA PRO A 144 -6.22 8.35 18.16
C PRO A 144 -7.15 8.13 19.35
N GLN A 145 -8.18 7.29 19.21
CA GLN A 145 -9.06 6.94 20.34
C GLN A 145 -8.33 6.15 21.43
N VAL A 146 -7.37 5.29 21.08
CA VAL A 146 -6.49 4.63 22.07
C VAL A 146 -5.68 5.67 22.85
N ILE A 147 -5.18 6.72 22.18
CA ILE A 147 -4.49 7.83 22.84
C ILE A 147 -5.44 8.59 23.76
N ALA A 148 -6.66 8.88 23.31
CA ALA A 148 -7.70 9.59 24.08
C ALA A 148 -8.11 8.85 25.37
N GLN A 149 -8.02 7.51 25.39
CA GLN A 149 -8.21 6.69 26.59
C GLN A 149 -7.03 6.72 27.57
N GLY A 150 -5.97 7.49 27.28
CA GLY A 150 -4.74 7.52 28.08
C GLY A 150 -3.82 6.31 27.85
N ARG A 151 -4.04 5.55 26.77
CA ARG A 151 -3.27 4.34 26.42
C ARG A 151 -2.27 4.56 25.29
N GLY A 152 -1.85 5.80 25.04
CA GLY A 152 -0.90 6.14 23.98
C GLY A 152 0.45 5.40 24.06
N GLY A 153 0.88 4.98 25.26
CA GLY A 153 2.08 4.15 25.43
C GLY A 153 2.00 2.78 24.74
N ASP A 154 0.80 2.29 24.43
CA ASP A 154 0.63 1.05 23.67
C ASP A 154 1.03 1.22 22.20
N LEU A 155 1.05 2.45 21.68
CA LEU A 155 1.46 2.78 20.30
C LEU A 155 2.95 3.07 20.16
N ASP A 156 3.68 3.23 21.27
CA ASP A 156 5.08 3.67 21.28
C ASP A 156 5.98 2.74 20.42
N PRO A 157 6.45 3.18 19.23
CA PRO A 157 7.25 2.36 18.34
C PRO A 157 8.66 2.08 18.90
N GLY A 158 9.13 2.84 19.88
CA GLY A 158 10.41 2.64 20.57
C GLY A 158 10.38 1.52 21.61
N ASN A 159 9.19 1.09 22.06
CA ASN A 159 9.03 0.01 23.03
C ASN A 159 9.03 -1.38 22.36
N SER A 160 9.72 -2.36 22.95
CA SER A 160 9.80 -3.75 22.46
C SER A 160 8.54 -4.59 22.72
N THR A 161 7.65 -4.17 23.61
CA THR A 161 6.37 -4.85 23.85
C THR A 161 5.44 -4.66 22.66
N MET A 162 4.97 -5.76 22.07
CA MET A 162 3.95 -5.72 21.03
C MET A 162 2.55 -5.63 21.65
N THR A 163 1.72 -4.73 21.14
CA THR A 163 0.32 -4.52 21.53
C THR A 163 -0.55 -4.55 20.27
N PRO A 164 -1.88 -4.74 20.39
CA PRO A 164 -2.77 -4.64 19.23
C PRO A 164 -2.72 -3.28 18.52
N ALA A 165 -2.62 -2.17 19.27
CA ALA A 165 -2.52 -0.83 18.68
C ALA A 165 -1.21 -0.65 17.89
N LYS A 166 -0.08 -1.11 18.44
CA LYS A 166 1.22 -1.09 17.76
C LYS A 166 1.20 -1.99 16.53
N GLY A 167 0.65 -3.19 16.65
CA GLY A 167 0.50 -4.12 15.54
C GLY A 167 -0.33 -3.55 14.38
N ALA A 168 -1.42 -2.86 14.71
CA ALA A 168 -2.22 -2.12 13.74
C ALA A 168 -1.43 -0.97 13.09
N LEU A 169 -0.63 -0.22 13.86
CA LEU A 169 0.29 0.79 13.32
C LEU A 169 1.26 0.15 12.30
N TRP A 170 1.87 -0.99 12.62
CA TRP A 170 2.75 -1.74 11.70
C TRP A 170 2.05 -2.18 10.41
N ASN A 171 0.81 -2.67 10.50
CA ASN A 171 0.05 -3.08 9.32
C ASN A 171 -0.44 -1.90 8.48
N GLY A 172 -0.76 -0.77 9.10
CA GLY A 172 -1.04 0.48 8.39
C GLY A 172 0.19 1.00 7.63
N MET A 173 1.36 1.00 8.28
CA MET A 173 2.65 1.30 7.64
C MET A 173 3.02 0.32 6.53
N LEU A 174 2.52 -0.92 6.52
CA LEU A 174 2.71 -1.83 5.39
C LEU A 174 1.80 -1.46 4.22
N ALA A 175 0.55 -1.12 4.51
CA ALA A 175 -0.50 -0.93 3.52
C ALA A 175 -0.61 0.50 2.97
N TRP A 176 0.21 1.44 3.46
CA TRP A 176 0.09 2.86 3.13
C TRP A 176 0.12 3.13 1.62
N THR A 177 -0.50 4.24 1.22
CA THR A 177 -0.56 4.71 -0.17
C THR A 177 -0.10 6.17 -0.24
N GLY A 178 0.28 6.63 -1.42
CA GLY A 178 0.70 8.02 -1.66
C GLY A 178 -0.34 9.08 -1.29
N ASP A 179 -1.61 8.72 -1.11
CA ASP A 179 -2.66 9.65 -0.65
C ASP A 179 -2.69 9.82 0.88
N ARG A 180 -1.90 9.03 1.60
CA ARG A 180 -1.88 8.89 3.06
C ARG A 180 -0.45 8.91 3.57
N THR A 181 0.26 9.98 3.23
CA THR A 181 1.71 10.14 3.47
C THR A 181 2.08 10.16 4.95
N HIS A 182 1.16 10.47 5.86
CA HIS A 182 1.39 10.42 7.30
C HIS A 182 1.71 9.00 7.81
N TRP A 183 1.29 7.97 7.07
CA TRP A 183 1.69 6.58 7.34
C TRP A 183 3.10 6.24 6.83
N SER A 184 3.68 7.08 5.97
CA SER A 184 5.01 6.84 5.41
C SER A 184 6.13 7.22 6.37
N ASP A 185 5.94 8.36 7.04
CA ASP A 185 6.82 8.97 8.03
C ASP A 185 5.94 9.85 8.93
N GLY A 186 5.84 9.47 10.20
CA GLY A 186 4.94 10.08 11.17
C GLY A 186 5.46 9.98 12.59
N GLU A 187 4.69 10.51 13.53
CA GLU A 187 5.06 10.56 14.94
C GLU A 187 3.89 10.10 15.82
N VAL A 188 4.18 9.44 16.93
CA VAL A 188 3.19 9.20 17.99
C VAL A 188 3.86 9.36 19.35
N GLY A 189 3.29 10.19 20.22
CA GLY A 189 3.80 10.41 21.57
C GLY A 189 5.25 10.93 21.64
N GLY A 190 5.69 11.72 20.65
CA GLY A 190 7.07 12.22 20.59
C GLY A 190 8.07 11.25 19.95
N VAL A 191 7.63 10.11 19.45
CA VAL A 191 8.49 9.09 18.84
C VAL A 191 8.15 8.92 17.37
N HIS A 192 9.12 9.14 16.51
CA HIS A 192 8.98 8.95 15.06
C HIS A 192 8.92 7.47 14.69
N PHE A 193 8.11 7.18 13.68
CA PHE A 193 8.13 5.92 12.95
C PHE A 193 8.24 6.21 11.46
N SER A 194 8.86 5.27 10.74
CA SER A 194 8.94 5.32 9.28
C SER A 194 8.67 3.96 8.70
N SER A 195 8.09 3.97 7.51
CA SER A 195 7.72 2.78 6.76
C SER A 195 8.68 2.53 5.60
N HIS A 196 8.69 1.30 5.10
CA HIS A 196 9.27 1.02 3.79
C HIS A 196 8.34 1.61 2.70
N PRO A 197 8.88 2.04 1.53
CA PRO A 197 8.08 2.46 0.37
C PRO A 197 6.82 1.62 0.16
N ASN A 198 5.69 2.31 -0.02
CA ASN A 198 4.33 1.77 -0.08
C ASN A 198 4.27 0.47 -0.88
N SER A 199 3.46 -0.49 -0.45
CA SER A 199 3.29 -1.81 -1.06
C SER A 199 2.71 -1.76 -2.49
N GLY A 200 3.43 -1.13 -3.42
CA GLY A 200 2.97 -0.74 -4.75
C GLY A 200 1.72 0.14 -4.70
N ASN A 201 1.60 1.07 -3.75
CA ASN A 201 0.34 1.79 -3.49
C ASN A 201 -0.88 0.88 -3.30
N GLY A 202 -0.68 -0.26 -2.61
CA GLY A 202 -1.71 -1.26 -2.37
C GLY A 202 -1.92 -2.27 -3.51
N VAL A 203 -1.14 -2.20 -4.59
CA VAL A 203 -1.19 -3.15 -5.72
C VAL A 203 -0.51 -4.47 -5.39
N HIS A 204 0.50 -4.46 -4.51
CA HIS A 204 1.13 -5.71 -4.07
C HIS A 204 0.20 -6.41 -3.08
N ASN A 205 -0.35 -7.56 -3.50
CA ASN A 205 -1.29 -8.38 -2.74
C ASN A 205 -2.41 -7.60 -2.01
N PRO A 206 -3.32 -6.94 -2.76
CA PRO A 206 -4.36 -6.12 -2.16
C PRO A 206 -5.27 -6.89 -1.20
N HIS A 207 -5.52 -8.17 -1.48
CA HIS A 207 -6.38 -9.02 -0.64
C HIS A 207 -5.78 -9.22 0.74
N LEU A 208 -4.49 -9.55 0.82
CA LEU A 208 -3.75 -9.64 2.07
C LEU A 208 -3.78 -8.32 2.83
N LEU A 209 -3.43 -7.20 2.19
CA LEU A 209 -3.41 -5.88 2.84
C LEU A 209 -4.77 -5.52 3.44
N LYS A 210 -5.86 -5.71 2.68
CA LYS A 210 -7.23 -5.46 3.16
C LYS A 210 -7.60 -6.38 4.32
N ALA A 211 -7.27 -7.66 4.24
CA ALA A 211 -7.56 -8.62 5.31
C ALA A 211 -6.79 -8.28 6.59
N LEU A 212 -5.51 -7.91 6.47
CA LEU A 212 -4.66 -7.51 7.59
C LEU A 212 -5.21 -6.26 8.27
N LEU A 213 -5.56 -5.23 7.49
CA LEU A 213 -6.14 -4.00 8.03
C LEU A 213 -7.48 -4.28 8.73
N LEU A 214 -8.37 -5.06 8.13
CA LEU A 214 -9.65 -5.44 8.75
C LEU A 214 -9.47 -6.20 10.06
N ALA A 215 -8.53 -7.14 10.11
CA ALA A 215 -8.22 -7.88 11.34
C ALA A 215 -7.60 -6.97 12.40
N SER A 216 -6.68 -6.07 12.02
CA SER A 216 -6.11 -5.06 12.92
C SER A 216 -7.17 -4.13 13.50
N ILE A 217 -8.10 -3.65 12.66
CA ILE A 217 -9.25 -2.85 13.10
C ILE A 217 -10.10 -3.61 14.12
N GLY A 218 -10.44 -4.87 13.83
CA GLY A 218 -11.22 -5.72 14.74
C GLY A 218 -10.53 -5.99 16.07
N GLU A 219 -9.22 -6.28 16.03
CA GLU A 219 -8.42 -6.52 17.23
C GLU A 219 -8.27 -5.27 18.09
N VAL A 220 -8.03 -4.09 17.49
CA VAL A 220 -7.98 -2.82 18.22
C VAL A 220 -9.33 -2.50 18.86
N ARG A 221 -10.44 -2.65 18.12
CA ARG A 221 -11.78 -2.48 18.71
C ARG A 221 -11.99 -3.37 19.93
N SER A 222 -11.64 -4.66 19.81
CA SER A 222 -11.79 -5.64 20.88
C SER A 222 -10.92 -5.32 22.09
N ALA A 223 -9.61 -5.08 21.88
CA ALA A 223 -8.62 -4.90 22.95
C ALA A 223 -8.75 -3.57 23.71
N TYR A 224 -9.42 -2.57 23.10
CA TYR A 224 -9.58 -1.23 23.67
C TYR A 224 -11.05 -0.84 23.92
N GLY A 225 -12.00 -1.72 23.63
CA GLY A 225 -13.43 -1.48 23.83
C GLY A 225 -13.97 -0.32 22.98
N LEU A 226 -13.48 -0.18 21.75
CA LEU A 226 -13.83 0.90 20.82
C LEU A 226 -14.92 0.46 19.83
N GLN A 227 -15.71 1.42 19.34
CA GLN A 227 -16.75 1.22 18.32
C GLN A 227 -16.30 1.73 16.96
#